data_AF-A0A0M3JKB4-F1
#
_entry.id   AF-A0A0M3JKB4-F1
#
_cell.length_a   1.000
_cell.length_b   1.000
_cell.length_c   1.000
_cell.angle_alpha   90.00
_cell.angle_beta   90.00
_cell.angle_gamma   90.00
#
_symmetry.space_group_name_H-M   'P 1'
#
loop_
_entity.id
_entity.type
_entity.pdbx_description
1 polymer ?
#
loop_
_entity_poly.entity_id
_entity_poly.type
_entity_poly.pdbx_seq_one_letter_code
_entity_poly.pdbx_strand_id
1 'polypeptide(L)' 'MIPFAELSLKTLVEFYANTAHYHEIVESTILVDIVRCLSEPMELKYECPSQTTWKAACSAFITIVRLGIPIARQQ' A
#
# COMPACT_ATOMS: atom_id res chain seq x y z
N MET A 1 -18.61 -1.49 7.05
CA MET A 1 -17.15 -1.77 7.15
C MET A 1 -16.42 -1.65 5.82
N ILE A 2 -16.95 -2.14 4.69
CA ILE A 2 -16.31 -2.02 3.35
C ILE A 2 -15.86 -0.58 3.01
N PRO A 3 -16.69 0.48 3.20
CA PRO A 3 -16.25 1.85 2.91
C PRO A 3 -15.06 2.31 3.76
N PHE A 4 -14.95 1.82 4.99
CA PHE A 4 -13.83 2.14 5.87
C PHE A 4 -12.54 1.47 5.43
N ALA A 5 -12.60 0.21 4.99
CA ALA A 5 -11.43 -0.51 4.48
C ALA A 5 -10.87 0.16 3.21
N GLU A 6 -11.74 0.50 2.26
CA GLU A 6 -11.34 1.19 1.02
C GLU A 6 -10.81 2.60 1.27
N LEU A 7 -11.44 3.35 2.19
CA LEU A 7 -10.93 4.64 2.64
C LEU A 7 -9.54 4.50 3.26
N SER A 8 -9.33 3.51 4.13
CA SER A 8 -8.04 3.27 4.78
C SER A 8 -6.93 2.98 3.77
N LEU A 9 -7.20 2.17 2.75
CA LEU A 9 -6.25 1.89 1.66
C LEU A 9 -5.91 3.14 0.85
N LYS A 10 -6.91 3.97 0.55
CA LYS A 10 -6.69 5.25 -0.15
C LYS A 10 -5.84 6.20 0.70
N THR A 11 -6.19 6.35 1.98
CA THR A 11 -5.47 7.21 2.92
C THR A 11 -4.02 6.75 3.12
N LEU A 12 -3.77 5.43 3.18
CA LEU A 12 -2.42 4.87 3.23
C LEU A 12 -1.55 5.33 2.05
N VAL A 13 -2.09 5.27 0.83
CA VAL A 13 -1.40 5.73 -0.39
C VAL A 13 -1.08 7.22 -0.31
N GLU A 14 -2.05 8.05 0.11
CA GLU A 14 -1.87 9.49 0.25
C GLU A 14 -0.77 9.83 1.28
N PHE A 15 -0.76 9.19 2.44
CA PHE A 15 0.27 9.42 3.46
C PHE A 15 1.64 8.96 2.99
N TYR A 16 1.74 7.77 2.40
CA TYR A 16 3.03 7.27 1.91
C TYR A 16 3.58 8.16 0.79
N ALA A 17 2.74 8.59 -0.17
CA ALA A 17 3.18 9.48 -1.25
C ALA A 17 3.79 10.79 -0.72
N ASN A 18 3.22 11.35 0.35
CA ASN A 18 3.71 12.59 0.96
C ASN A 18 4.93 12.41 1.86
N THR A 19 5.26 11.19 2.27
CA THR A 19 6.30 10.94 3.28
C THR A 19 7.43 10.04 2.81
N ALA A 20 7.26 9.31 1.70
CA ALA A 20 8.22 8.30 1.24
C ALA A 20 9.64 8.82 0.97
N HIS A 21 9.80 10.13 0.72
CA HIS A 21 11.10 10.75 0.45
C HIS A 21 11.91 11.11 1.71
N TYR A 22 11.29 11.06 2.90
CA TYR A 22 12.00 11.27 4.16
C TYR A 22 12.91 10.10 4.46
N HIS A 23 14.14 10.39 4.88
CA HIS A 23 15.17 9.38 5.12
C HIS A 23 14.74 8.38 6.20
N GLU A 24 14.08 8.85 7.25
CA GLU A 24 13.57 8.04 8.37
C GLU A 24 12.54 7.00 7.89
N ILE A 25 11.76 7.32 6.86
CA ILE A 25 10.75 6.42 6.28
C ILE A 25 11.43 5.31 5.45
N VAL A 26 12.51 5.65 4.75
CA VAL A 26 13.30 4.68 3.98
C VAL A 26 14.06 3.75 4.93
N GLU A 27 14.78 4.29 5.92
CA GLU A 27 15.54 3.52 6.92
C GLU A 27 14.64 2.59 7.74
N SER A 28 13.44 3.05 8.11
CA SER A 28 12.46 2.24 8.84
C SER A 28 11.81 1.14 8.00
N THR A 29 12.18 1.00 6.71
CA THR A 29 11.67 -0.02 5.79
C THR A 29 10.15 -0.04 5.65
N ILE A 30 9.48 1.12 5.83
CA ILE A 30 8.01 1.25 5.80
C ILE A 30 7.41 0.69 4.50
N LEU A 31 8.12 0.83 3.37
CA LEU A 31 7.72 0.24 2.10
C LEU A 31 7.51 -1.28 2.19
N VAL A 32 8.43 -1.99 2.85
CA VAL A 32 8.39 -3.46 3.01
C VAL A 32 7.19 -3.85 3.86
N ASP A 33 6.93 -3.12 4.95
CA ASP A 33 5.81 -3.40 5.84
C ASP A 33 4.46 -3.12 5.18
N ILE A 34 4.35 -2.04 4.38
CA ILE A 34 3.15 -1.78 3.57
C ILE A 34 2.93 -2.91 2.57
N VAL A 35 3.98 -3.36 1.86
CA VAL A 35 3.88 -4.47 0.90
C VAL A 35 3.42 -5.75 1.57
N ARG A 36 3.94 -6.06 2.76
CA ARG A 36 3.52 -7.23 3.56
C ARG A 36 2.08 -7.11 4.04
N CYS A 37 1.66 -5.93 4.50
CA CYS A 37 0.28 -5.69 4.91
C CYS A 37 -0.70 -5.86 3.73
N LEU A 38 -0.33 -5.39 2.53
CA LEU A 38 -1.18 -5.51 1.34
C LEU A 38 -1.20 -6.91 0.73
N SER A 39 -0.23 -7.79 1.01
CA SER A 39 -0.26 -9.16 0.49
C SER A 39 -1.44 -9.97 1.04
N GLU A 40 -1.78 -9.80 2.32
CA GLU A 40 -2.91 -10.50 2.96
C GLU A 40 -4.26 -10.32 2.23
N PRO A 41 -4.76 -9.09 1.99
CA PRO A 41 -6.02 -8.92 1.25
C PRO A 41 -5.89 -9.32 -0.22
N MET A 42 -4.71 -9.22 -0.84
CA MET A 42 -4.52 -9.58 -2.25
C MET A 42 -4.51 -11.09 -2.50
N GLU A 43 -4.00 -11.89 -1.55
CA GLU A 43 -3.96 -13.35 -1.62
C GLU A 43 -5.35 -13.98 -1.73
N LEU A 44 -6.36 -13.35 -1.12
CA LEU A 44 -7.74 -13.80 -1.15
C LEU A 44 -8.32 -13.85 -2.58
N LYS A 45 -7.85 -13.01 -3.51
CA LYS A 45 -8.33 -12.97 -4.92
C LYS A 45 -9.87 -13.04 -5.02
N TYR A 46 -10.39 -14.15 -5.54
CA TYR A 46 -11.82 -14.41 -5.72
C TYR A 46 -12.55 -14.76 -4.42
N GLU A 47 -11.83 -15.18 -3.38
CA GLU A 47 -12.36 -15.48 -2.04
C GLU A 47 -12.52 -14.22 -1.19
N CYS A 48 -12.07 -13.05 -1.67
CA CYS A 48 -12.25 -11.81 -0.94
C CYS A 48 -13.76 -11.49 -0.80
N PRO A 49 -14.28 -11.29 0.43
CA PRO A 49 -15.70 -11.01 0.67
C PRO A 49 -16.22 -9.77 -0.09
N SER A 50 -15.32 -8.84 -0.42
CA SER A 50 -15.61 -7.65 -1.20
C SER A 50 -14.60 -7.51 -2.34
N GLN A 51 -15.06 -7.75 -3.56
CA GLN A 51 -14.23 -7.62 -4.77
C GLN A 51 -13.78 -6.18 -5.03
N THR A 52 -14.53 -5.17 -4.58
CA THR A 52 -14.10 -3.77 -4.68
C THR A 52 -12.94 -3.48 -3.72
N THR A 53 -12.97 -4.07 -2.52
CA THR A 53 -11.89 -3.95 -1.54
C THR A 53 -10.63 -4.65 -2.01
N TRP A 54 -10.75 -5.84 -2.61
CA TRP A 54 -9.61 -6.51 -3.25
C TRP A 54 -8.98 -5.65 -4.36
N LYS A 55 -9.81 -5.08 -5.25
CA LYS A 55 -9.32 -4.17 -6.30
C LYS A 55 -8.66 -2.91 -5.71
N ALA A 56 -9.19 -2.38 -4.61
CA ALA A 56 -8.60 -1.24 -3.91
C ALA A 56 -7.21 -1.60 -3.34
N ALA A 57 -7.06 -2.79 -2.75
CA ALA A 57 -5.76 -3.26 -2.23
C ALA A 57 -4.72 -3.44 -3.35
N CYS A 58 -5.12 -4.06 -4.48
CA CYS A 58 -4.27 -4.17 -5.66
C CYS A 58 -3.85 -2.80 -6.21
N SER A 59 -4.79 -1.84 -6.25
CA SER A 59 -4.53 -0.48 -6.73
C SER A 59 -3.58 0.29 -5.80
N ALA A 60 -3.77 0.14 -4.49
CA ALA A 60 -2.86 0.69 -3.48
C ALA A 60 -1.46 0.10 -3.63
N PHE A 61 -1.33 -1.22 -3.75
CA PHE A 61 -0.05 -1.91 -3.94
C PHE A 61 0.71 -1.39 -5.16
N ILE A 62 0.06 -1.33 -6.32
CA ILE A 62 0.70 -0.83 -7.56
C ILE A 62 1.19 0.61 -7.37
N THR A 63 0.40 1.44 -6.72
CA THR A 63 0.76 2.85 -6.50
C THR A 63 1.94 3.00 -5.54
N ILE A 64 1.88 2.32 -4.39
CA ILE A 64 2.95 2.33 -3.39
C ILE A 64 4.27 1.86 -4.00
N VAL A 65 4.27 0.75 -4.74
CA VAL A 65 5.47 0.19 -5.36
C VAL A 65 6.06 1.13 -6.41
N ARG A 66 5.22 1.76 -7.23
CA ARG A 66 5.65 2.76 -8.23
C ARG A 66 6.30 3.98 -7.59
N LEU A 67 5.83 4.40 -6.42
CA LEU A 67 6.39 5.53 -5.68
C LEU A 67 7.65 5.14 -4.90
N GLY A 68 7.58 4.05 -4.15
CA GLY A 68 8.57 3.67 -3.15
C GLY A 68 9.84 3.04 -3.73
N ILE A 69 9.74 2.19 -4.76
CA ILE A 69 10.93 1.52 -5.32
C ILE A 69 11.96 2.52 -5.87
N PRO A 70 11.59 3.52 -6.69
CA PRO A 70 12.55 4.50 -7.19
C PRO A 70 13.26 5.26 -6.06
N ILE A 71 12.52 5.62 -5.00
CA ILE A 71 13.06 6.34 -3.85
C ILE A 71 14.03 5.46 -3.06
N ALA A 72 13.63 4.22 -2.75
CA ALA A 72 14.46 3.26 -2.04
C ALA A 72 15.76 2.91 -2.77
N ARG A 73 15.78 3.02 -4.11
CA ARG A 73 16.99 2.80 -4.93
C ARG A 73 17.94 4.00 -4.94
N GLN A 74 17.43 5.22 -4.72
CA GLN A 74 18.20 6.45 -4.85
C GLN A 74 19.01 6.81 -3.59
N GLN A 75 18.77 6.11 -2.48
CA GLN A 75 19.57 6.20 -1.26
C GLN A 75 20.68 5.14 -1.26
#